data_AF-A0A4U0EJH8-F1
#
_entry.id   AF-A0A4U0EJH8-F1
#
_cell.length_a   1.000
_cell.length_b   1.000
_cell.length_c   1.000
_cell.angle_alpha   90.00
_cell.angle_beta   90.00
_cell.angle_gamma   90.00
#
_symmetry.space_group_name_H-M   'P 1'
#
loop_
_entity.id
_entity.type
_entity.pdbx_description
1 polymer ?
#
loop_
_entity_poly.entity_id
_entity_poly.type
_entity_poly.pdbx_seq_one_letter_code
_entity_poly.pdbx_strand_id
1 'polypeptide(L)'
;MDEKIVIKYVDELVNDFIKDPFQDFTTNEFLDFSKIFRTESMKKSERLDLADEIEIFGIKKKLFKVSQGHILLLDEKGIELKDFKKGYVKFEKSLKKTPLTLYQKIYLSFFIPLSILALSNRFFPPVSKSDFQELSRDFDSLNLKFDYMKKQVDILSKLNEHDTLQPKNYPDSDN
;
A
#
# COMPACT_ATOMS: atom_id res chain seq x y z
N MET A 1 36.66 12.96 -14.87
CA MET A 1 35.64 13.59 -15.75
C MET A 1 34.38 13.94 -14.93
N ASP A 2 33.42 14.75 -15.41
CA ASP A 2 32.16 14.99 -14.65
C ASP A 2 31.30 13.72 -14.63
N GLU A 3 30.92 13.25 -13.43
CA GLU A 3 30.09 12.06 -13.23
C GLU A 3 28.76 12.15 -13.99
N LYS A 4 28.18 13.35 -14.16
CA LYS A 4 26.96 13.52 -14.96
C LYS A 4 27.15 13.15 -16.43
N ILE A 5 28.32 13.46 -16.99
CA ILE A 5 28.68 13.12 -18.36
C ILE A 5 28.83 11.60 -18.47
N VAL A 6 29.55 10.98 -17.53
CA VAL A 6 29.71 9.52 -17.48
C VAL A 6 28.36 8.80 -17.40
N ILE A 7 27.46 9.26 -16.52
CA ILE A 7 26.11 8.71 -16.39
C ILE A 7 25.31 8.82 -17.68
N LYS A 8 25.40 9.95 -18.40
CA LYS A 8 24.73 10.14 -19.70
C LYS A 8 25.18 9.08 -20.71
N TYR A 9 26.49 8.82 -20.80
CA TYR A 9 27.03 7.82 -21.70
C TYR A 9 26.72 6.39 -21.26
N VAL A 10 26.70 6.10 -19.96
CA VAL A 10 26.24 4.80 -19.43
C VAL A 10 24.77 4.57 -19.79
N ASP A 11 23.92 5.58 -19.65
CA ASP A 11 22.50 5.46 -20.00
C ASP A 11 22.31 5.20 -21.50
N GLU A 12 23.04 5.87 -22.38
CA GLU A 12 23.00 5.62 -23.83
C GLU A 12 23.57 4.22 -24.16
N LEU A 13 24.69 3.84 -23.57
CA LEU A 13 25.31 2.53 -23.74
C LEU A 13 24.34 1.39 -23.39
N VAL A 14 23.74 1.45 -22.19
CA VAL A 14 22.88 0.38 -21.68
C VAL A 14 21.53 0.34 -22.39
N ASN A 15 20.91 1.48 -22.64
CA ASN A 15 19.56 1.54 -23.20
C ASN A 15 19.54 1.42 -24.73
N ASP A 16 20.50 2.05 -25.42
CA ASP A 16 20.42 2.25 -26.87
C ASP A 16 21.46 1.44 -27.65
N PHE A 17 22.68 1.29 -27.13
CA PHE A 17 23.75 0.56 -27.83
C PHE A 17 23.66 -0.96 -27.60
N ILE A 18 23.51 -1.37 -26.34
CA ILE A 18 23.37 -2.79 -26.01
C ILE A 18 22.00 -3.27 -26.49
N LYS A 19 21.93 -4.30 -27.34
CA LYS A 19 20.65 -4.81 -27.85
C LYS A 19 20.20 -6.04 -27.07
N ASP A 20 21.12 -6.96 -26.84
CA ASP A 20 20.92 -8.18 -26.06
C ASP A 20 21.63 -8.03 -24.70
N PRO A 21 20.95 -8.29 -23.56
CA PRO A 21 21.57 -8.25 -22.23
C PRO A 21 22.81 -9.15 -22.06
N PHE A 22 22.94 -10.20 -22.86
CA PHE A 22 24.03 -11.16 -22.81
C PHE A 22 25.12 -10.92 -23.86
N GLN A 23 25.02 -9.84 -24.64
CA GLN A 23 26.05 -9.51 -25.63
C GLN A 23 27.31 -8.96 -24.95
N ASP A 24 28.46 -9.40 -25.45
CA ASP A 24 29.74 -8.78 -25.16
C ASP A 24 29.82 -7.37 -25.77
N PHE A 25 30.47 -6.44 -25.09
CA PHE A 25 30.72 -5.10 -25.61
C PHE A 25 32.02 -4.51 -25.05
N THR A 26 32.51 -3.44 -25.69
CA THR A 26 33.58 -2.59 -25.14
C THR A 26 33.12 -1.13 -25.12
N THR A 27 33.59 -0.35 -24.14
CA THR A 27 33.29 1.09 -24.06
C THR A 27 33.87 1.85 -25.26
N ASN A 28 35.04 1.43 -25.74
CA ASN A 28 35.68 2.01 -26.92
C ASN A 28 34.83 1.85 -28.18
N GLU A 29 34.31 0.65 -28.44
CA GLU A 29 33.42 0.38 -29.58
C GLU A 29 32.14 1.22 -29.48
N PHE A 30 31.52 1.29 -28.30
CA PHE A 30 30.37 2.15 -28.08
C PHE A 30 30.66 3.60 -28.45
N LEU A 31 31.80 4.16 -28.01
CA LEU A 31 32.17 5.54 -28.33
C LEU A 31 32.44 5.77 -29.83
N ASP A 32 32.87 4.75 -30.60
CA ASP A 32 33.01 4.85 -32.07
C ASP A 32 31.66 4.97 -32.79
N PHE A 33 30.62 4.37 -32.22
CA PHE A 33 29.30 4.26 -32.83
C PHE A 33 28.24 5.17 -32.21
N SER A 34 28.50 5.77 -31.05
CA SER A 34 27.54 6.66 -30.39
C SER A 34 27.34 7.95 -31.19
N LYS A 35 26.07 8.31 -31.40
CA LYS A 35 25.70 9.50 -32.18
C LYS A 35 26.07 10.78 -31.43
N ILE A 36 25.97 10.73 -30.10
CA ILE A 36 26.33 11.83 -29.21
C ILE A 36 27.84 12.13 -29.32
N PHE A 37 28.68 11.10 -29.39
CA PHE A 37 30.12 11.32 -29.51
C PHE A 37 30.54 11.83 -30.90
N ARG A 38 29.91 11.35 -31.98
CA ARG A 38 30.21 11.83 -33.36
C ARG A 38 29.95 13.31 -33.59
N THR A 39 29.16 13.95 -32.73
CA THR A 39 28.86 15.38 -32.82
C THR A 39 29.77 16.25 -31.94
N GLU A 40 30.52 15.65 -31.01
CA GLU A 40 31.44 16.35 -30.11
C GLU A 40 32.88 16.24 -30.65
N SER A 41 33.56 17.38 -30.87
CA SER A 41 34.95 17.43 -31.33
C SER A 41 35.94 17.12 -30.20
N MET A 42 35.90 15.90 -29.67
CA MET A 42 36.72 15.49 -28.53
C MET A 42 38.08 14.93 -28.99
N LYS A 43 39.16 15.22 -28.26
CA LYS A 43 40.49 14.69 -28.59
C LYS A 43 40.56 13.19 -28.31
N LYS A 44 41.45 12.49 -29.02
CA LYS A 44 41.66 11.03 -28.83
C LYS A 44 42.02 10.67 -27.39
N SER A 45 42.80 11.50 -26.69
CA SER A 45 43.15 11.27 -25.28
C SER A 45 41.95 11.39 -24.34
N GLU A 46 41.16 12.44 -24.51
CA GLU A 46 39.93 12.68 -23.73
C GLU A 46 38.89 11.57 -23.95
N ARG A 47 38.89 10.97 -25.14
CA ARG A 47 38.07 9.79 -25.44
C ARG A 47 38.49 8.55 -24.65
N LEU A 48 39.79 8.28 -24.58
CA LEU A 48 40.30 7.13 -23.81
C LEU A 48 39.97 7.32 -22.33
N ASP A 49 40.19 8.53 -21.81
CA ASP A 49 39.83 8.87 -20.43
C ASP A 49 38.32 8.67 -20.17
N LEU A 50 37.45 9.07 -21.11
CA LEU A 50 36.00 8.84 -21.00
C LEU A 50 35.64 7.35 -21.04
N ALA A 51 36.27 6.57 -21.93
CA ALA A 51 36.03 5.13 -22.05
C ALA A 51 36.35 4.41 -20.73
N ASP A 52 37.51 4.75 -20.15
CA ASP A 52 37.96 4.22 -18.87
C ASP A 52 37.03 4.62 -17.73
N GLU A 53 36.58 5.88 -17.69
CA GLU A 53 35.65 6.38 -16.67
C GLU A 53 34.28 5.69 -16.74
N ILE A 54 33.77 5.41 -17.95
CA ILE A 54 32.52 4.64 -18.15
C ILE A 54 32.70 3.21 -17.63
N GLU A 55 33.81 2.55 -17.97
CA GLU A 55 34.11 1.19 -17.54
C GLU A 55 34.24 1.11 -16.01
N ILE A 56 35.07 1.98 -15.43
CA ILE A 56 35.29 2.06 -13.98
C ILE A 56 33.96 2.33 -13.26
N PHE A 57 33.16 3.27 -13.76
CA PHE A 57 31.87 3.58 -13.17
C PHE A 57 30.93 2.36 -13.20
N GLY A 58 30.78 1.73 -14.37
CA GLY A 58 29.88 0.60 -14.53
C GLY A 58 30.29 -0.60 -13.69
N ILE A 59 31.59 -0.91 -13.60
CA ILE A 59 32.10 -1.98 -12.72
C ILE A 59 31.86 -1.62 -11.25
N LYS A 60 32.23 -0.40 -10.83
CA LYS A 60 32.06 0.06 -9.43
C LYS A 60 30.60 0.02 -8.98
N LYS A 61 29.66 0.30 -9.88
CA LYS A 61 28.22 0.27 -9.61
C LYS A 61 27.59 -1.11 -9.81
N LYS A 62 28.39 -2.14 -10.17
CA LYS A 62 27.95 -3.50 -10.50
C LYS A 62 26.93 -3.55 -11.64
N LEU A 63 27.08 -2.63 -12.60
CA LEU A 63 26.32 -2.64 -13.84
C LEU A 63 27.00 -3.52 -14.88
N PHE A 64 28.34 -3.53 -14.88
CA PHE A 64 29.16 -4.30 -15.81
C PHE A 64 30.00 -5.33 -15.05
N LYS A 65 30.27 -6.45 -15.71
CA LYS A 65 31.25 -7.45 -15.29
C LYS A 65 32.26 -7.69 -16.40
N VAL A 66 33.50 -7.94 -16.01
CA VAL A 66 34.56 -8.29 -16.96
C VAL A 66 34.42 -9.76 -17.34
N SER A 67 34.32 -10.04 -18.63
CA SER A 67 34.26 -11.40 -19.17
C SER A 67 35.68 -11.92 -19.45
N GLN A 68 36.39 -11.27 -20.38
CA GLN A 68 37.77 -11.59 -20.76
C GLN A 68 38.51 -10.32 -21.18
N GLY A 69 39.67 -10.03 -20.57
CA GLY A 69 40.42 -8.80 -20.88
C GLY A 69 39.60 -7.55 -20.63
N HIS A 70 39.42 -6.71 -21.66
CA HIS A 70 38.59 -5.49 -21.63
C HIS A 70 37.17 -5.70 -22.20
N ILE A 71 36.77 -6.96 -22.41
CA ILE A 71 35.41 -7.30 -22.86
C ILE A 71 34.48 -7.30 -21.65
N LEU A 72 33.41 -6.53 -21.76
CA LEU A 72 32.41 -6.32 -20.72
C LEU A 72 31.09 -7.02 -21.07
N LEU A 73 30.39 -7.44 -20.03
CA LEU A 73 29.02 -7.94 -20.06
C LEU A 73 28.18 -7.13 -19.08
N LEU A 74 26.86 -7.07 -19.30
CA LEU A 74 25.96 -6.58 -18.26
C LEU A 74 25.95 -7.57 -17.09
N ASP A 75 26.04 -7.02 -15.89
CA ASP A 75 25.78 -7.73 -14.65
C ASP A 75 24.29 -7.64 -14.30
N GLU A 76 23.81 -8.35 -13.28
CA GLU A 76 22.38 -8.40 -12.91
C GLU A 76 21.75 -7.00 -12.78
N LYS A 77 22.43 -6.06 -12.11
CA LYS A 77 21.90 -4.68 -12.00
C LYS A 77 21.95 -3.91 -13.32
N GLY A 78 22.88 -4.24 -14.21
CA GLY A 78 22.93 -3.67 -15.55
C GLY A 78 21.75 -4.12 -16.40
N ILE A 79 21.35 -5.38 -16.27
CA ILE A 79 20.15 -5.94 -16.90
C ILE A 79 18.89 -5.27 -16.32
N GLU A 80 18.78 -5.17 -14.99
CA GLU A 80 17.66 -4.46 -14.35
C GLU A 80 17.58 -2.98 -14.79
N LEU A 81 18.73 -2.31 -14.90
CA LEU A 81 18.79 -0.93 -15.40
C LEU A 81 18.26 -0.82 -16.83
N LYS A 82 18.66 -1.75 -17.70
CA LYS A 82 18.19 -1.83 -19.09
C LYS A 82 16.67 -2.03 -19.15
N ASP A 83 16.14 -2.93 -18.34
CA ASP A 83 14.71 -3.20 -18.26
C ASP A 83 13.93 -2.01 -17.70
N PHE A 84 14.54 -1.23 -16.82
CA PHE A 84 13.94 -0.04 -16.22
C PHE A 84 13.73 1.12 -17.20
N LYS A 85 14.55 1.24 -18.27
CA LYS A 85 14.43 2.20 -19.40
C LYS A 85 14.35 3.69 -19.05
N LYS A 86 14.59 4.07 -17.81
CA LYS A 86 14.44 5.46 -17.30
C LYS A 86 15.76 6.08 -16.85
N GLY A 87 16.88 5.42 -17.13
CA GLY A 87 18.24 5.87 -16.80
C GLY A 87 18.65 5.61 -15.36
N TYR A 88 19.97 5.68 -15.13
CA TYR A 88 20.65 5.23 -13.92
C TYR A 88 20.22 6.01 -12.68
N VAL A 89 20.09 7.34 -12.79
CA VAL A 89 19.71 8.18 -11.64
C VAL A 89 18.32 7.82 -11.10
N LYS A 90 17.36 7.54 -12.00
CA LYS A 90 16.01 7.15 -11.57
C LYS A 90 16.01 5.70 -11.06
N PHE A 91 16.82 4.83 -11.64
CA PHE A 91 16.98 3.45 -11.22
C PHE A 91 17.56 3.35 -9.79
N GLU A 92 18.61 4.11 -9.50
CA GLU A 92 19.20 4.14 -8.16
C GLU A 92 18.19 4.67 -7.12
N LYS A 93 17.37 5.65 -7.50
CA LYS A 93 16.28 6.15 -6.66
C LYS A 93 15.17 5.11 -6.46
N SER A 94 14.85 4.27 -7.45
CA SER A 94 13.87 3.20 -7.26
C SER A 94 14.40 2.07 -6.39
N LEU A 95 15.69 1.74 -6.46
CA LEU A 95 16.31 0.76 -5.57
C LEU A 95 16.32 1.22 -4.11
N LYS A 96 16.51 2.52 -3.87
CA LYS A 96 16.48 3.11 -2.52
C LYS A 96 15.07 3.28 -1.96
N LYS A 97 14.04 3.22 -2.80
CA LYS A 97 12.65 3.25 -2.34
C LYS A 97 12.29 1.85 -1.89
N THR A 98 12.25 1.62 -0.59
CA THR A 98 11.50 0.50 -0.03
C THR A 98 10.08 0.59 -0.57
N PRO A 99 9.60 -0.40 -1.35
CA PRO A 99 8.21 -0.39 -1.75
C PRO A 99 7.39 -0.39 -0.46
N LEU A 100 6.51 0.60 -0.28
CA LEU A 100 5.54 0.54 0.80
C LEU A 100 4.87 -0.83 0.68
N THR A 101 4.94 -1.60 1.76
CA THR A 101 4.30 -2.91 1.79
C THR A 101 2.81 -2.71 1.51
N LEU A 102 2.15 -3.71 0.91
CA LEU A 102 0.71 -3.66 0.66
C LEU A 102 -0.05 -3.25 1.94
N TYR A 103 0.42 -3.75 3.09
CA TYR A 103 -0.05 -3.39 4.42
C TYR A 103 0.09 -1.89 4.73
N GLN A 104 1.25 -1.27 4.47
CA GLN A 104 1.44 0.16 4.69
C GLN A 104 0.56 1.03 3.80
N LYS A 105 0.31 0.62 2.55
CA LYS A 105 -0.62 1.33 1.65
C LYS A 105 -2.06 1.23 2.14
N ILE A 106 -2.50 0.03 2.52
CA ILE A 106 -3.82 -0.22 3.10
C ILE A 106 -3.99 0.60 4.39
N TYR A 107 -3.00 0.54 5.28
CA TYR A 107 -3.02 1.28 6.54
C TYR A 107 -3.18 2.78 6.31
N LEU A 108 -2.37 3.41 5.42
CA LEU A 108 -2.52 4.84 5.13
C LEU A 108 -3.91 5.19 4.57
N SER A 109 -4.44 4.36 3.66
CA SER A 109 -5.75 4.61 3.04
C SER A 109 -6.91 4.54 4.02
N PHE A 110 -6.84 3.71 5.07
CA PHE A 110 -7.91 3.62 6.07
C PHE A 110 -7.66 4.53 7.28
N PHE A 111 -6.42 4.71 7.71
CA PHE A 111 -6.07 5.43 8.92
C PHE A 111 -6.38 6.93 8.81
N ILE A 112 -6.12 7.55 7.65
CA ILE A 112 -6.40 8.99 7.42
C ILE A 112 -7.91 9.28 7.49
N PRO A 113 -8.80 8.62 6.72
CA PRO A 113 -10.22 8.92 6.78
C PRO A 113 -10.86 8.54 8.13
N LEU A 114 -10.44 7.43 8.77
CA LEU A 114 -10.94 7.06 10.10
C LEU A 114 -10.52 8.08 11.17
N SER A 115 -9.30 8.63 11.08
CA SER A 115 -8.84 9.68 12.00
C SER A 115 -9.64 10.97 11.83
N ILE A 116 -9.92 11.35 10.58
CA ILE A 116 -10.76 12.52 10.27
C ILE A 116 -12.19 12.30 10.79
N LEU A 117 -12.76 11.11 10.60
CA LEU A 117 -14.10 10.74 11.09
C LEU A 117 -14.17 10.73 12.63
N ALA A 118 -13.12 10.24 13.29
CA ALA A 118 -13.04 10.24 14.75
C ALA A 118 -12.96 11.68 15.30
N LEU A 119 -12.18 12.55 14.66
CA LEU A 119 -12.09 13.97 14.99
C LEU A 119 -13.43 14.67 14.71
N SER A 120 -14.08 14.41 13.58
CA SER A 120 -15.37 15.01 13.25
C SER A 120 -16.44 14.64 14.26
N ASN A 121 -16.52 13.36 14.68
CA ASN A 121 -17.46 12.93 15.71
C ASN A 121 -17.18 13.56 17.09
N ARG A 122 -15.93 13.96 17.37
CA ARG A 122 -15.56 14.63 18.63
C ARG A 122 -15.99 16.10 18.65
N PHE A 123 -15.87 16.81 17.53
CA PHE A 123 -16.19 18.24 17.43
C PHE A 123 -17.63 18.51 16.98
N PHE A 124 -18.20 17.61 16.18
CA PHE A 124 -19.55 17.66 15.64
C PHE A 124 -20.22 16.30 15.88
N PRO A 125 -20.56 15.97 17.14
CA PRO A 125 -21.28 14.75 17.42
C PRO A 125 -22.61 14.75 16.63
N PRO A 126 -22.92 13.70 15.86
CA PRO A 126 -24.09 13.65 14.99
C PRO A 126 -25.42 13.60 15.77
N VAL A 127 -25.35 13.32 17.07
CA VAL A 127 -26.47 13.32 17.99
C VAL A 127 -26.08 14.21 19.16
N SER A 128 -26.90 15.20 19.48
CA SER A 128 -26.61 16.05 20.62
C SER A 128 -26.70 15.22 21.91
N LYS A 129 -25.89 15.55 22.93
CA LYS A 129 -25.98 14.85 24.23
C LYS A 129 -27.40 14.89 24.82
N SER A 130 -28.15 15.95 24.52
CA SER A 130 -29.56 16.11 24.91
C SER A 130 -30.46 15.07 24.25
N ASP A 131 -30.34 14.87 22.92
CA ASP A 131 -31.19 13.90 22.20
C ASP A 131 -30.94 12.47 22.68
N PHE A 132 -29.69 12.13 23.02
CA PHE A 132 -29.35 10.83 23.57
C PHE A 132 -29.90 10.63 24.99
N GLN A 133 -29.88 11.68 25.83
CA GLN A 133 -30.46 11.63 27.16
C GLN A 133 -31.98 11.53 27.14
N GLU A 134 -32.62 12.20 26.19
CA GLU A 134 -34.06 12.10 25.97
C GLU A 134 -34.45 10.70 25.52
N LEU A 135 -33.74 10.13 24.53
CA LEU A 135 -33.95 8.75 24.08
C LEU A 135 -33.74 7.71 25.19
N SER A 136 -32.73 7.91 26.04
CA SER A 136 -32.50 7.03 27.21
C SER A 136 -33.64 7.09 28.21
N ARG A 137 -34.17 8.29 28.49
CA ARG A 137 -35.32 8.47 29.39
C ARG A 137 -36.58 7.86 28.81
N ASP A 138 -36.81 7.99 27.52
CA ASP A 138 -37.95 7.39 26.83
C ASP A 138 -37.89 5.86 26.87
N PHE A 139 -36.69 5.29 26.72
CA PHE A 139 -36.47 3.85 26.83
C PHE A 139 -36.77 3.35 28.25
N ASP A 140 -36.27 4.03 29.29
CA ASP A 140 -36.55 3.70 30.69
C ASP A 140 -38.05 3.81 31.01
N SER A 141 -38.72 4.84 30.48
CA SER A 141 -40.17 5.00 30.62
C SER A 141 -40.94 3.87 29.93
N LEU A 142 -40.51 3.41 28.76
CA LEU A 142 -41.13 2.28 28.07
C LEU A 142 -40.96 0.99 28.87
N ASN A 143 -39.78 0.78 29.44
CA ASN A 143 -39.47 -0.41 30.23
C ASN A 143 -40.34 -0.48 31.49
N LEU A 144 -40.52 0.66 32.18
CA LEU A 144 -41.44 0.76 33.32
C LEU A 144 -42.89 0.47 32.93
N LYS A 145 -43.36 0.98 31.79
CA LYS A 145 -44.71 0.69 31.29
C LYS A 145 -44.88 -0.79 30.94
N PHE A 146 -43.86 -1.40 30.34
CA PHE A 146 -43.88 -2.82 29.99
C PHE A 146 -43.92 -3.70 31.24
N ASP A 147 -43.10 -3.41 32.24
CA ASP A 147 -43.11 -4.12 33.52
C ASP A 147 -44.45 -3.98 34.26
N TYR A 148 -45.06 -2.80 34.21
CA TYR A 148 -46.40 -2.59 34.74
C TYR A 148 -47.45 -3.44 34.03
N MET A 149 -47.44 -3.47 32.69
CA MET A 149 -48.37 -4.33 31.93
C MET A 149 -48.13 -5.82 32.20
N LYS A 150 -46.87 -6.25 32.31
CA LYS A 150 -46.52 -7.63 32.64
C LYS A 150 -47.08 -8.05 34.00
N LYS A 151 -47.00 -7.17 35.02
CA LYS A 151 -47.60 -7.39 36.33
C LYS A 151 -49.13 -7.49 36.26
N GLN A 152 -49.78 -6.63 35.48
CA GLN A 152 -51.23 -6.67 35.30
C GLN A 152 -51.69 -7.98 34.65
N VAL A 153 -50.97 -8.46 33.63
CA VAL A 153 -51.26 -9.74 32.97
C VAL A 153 -51.08 -10.91 33.94
N ASP A 154 -50.05 -10.90 34.78
CA ASP A 154 -49.80 -11.95 35.78
C ASP A 154 -50.85 -11.97 36.91
N ILE A 155 -51.42 -10.82 37.26
CA ILE A 155 -52.54 -10.73 38.21
C ILE A 155 -53.82 -11.28 37.58
N LEU A 156 -54.10 -10.94 36.33
CA LEU A 156 -55.28 -11.41 35.59
C LEU A 156 -55.24 -12.92 35.34
N SER A 157 -54.08 -13.49 35.03
CA SER A 157 -53.93 -14.94 34.86
C SER A 157 -54.19 -15.71 36.17
N LYS A 158 -53.73 -15.17 37.31
CA LYS A 158 -53.97 -15.76 38.64
C LYS A 158 -55.40 -15.64 39.13
N LEU A 159 -56.14 -14.58 38.75
CA LEU A 159 -57.56 -14.46 39.07
C LEU A 159 -58.41 -15.52 38.35
N ASN A 160 -58.09 -15.83 37.09
CA ASN A 160 -58.82 -16.82 36.30
C ASN A 160 -58.66 -18.27 36.79
N GLU A 161 -57.64 -18.58 37.60
CA GLU A 161 -57.45 -19.93 38.17
C GLU A 161 -58.40 -20.21 39.35
N HIS A 162 -58.89 -19.17 40.04
CA HIS A 162 -59.73 -19.31 41.25
C HIS A 162 -61.24 -19.36 40.98
N ASP A 163 -61.71 -19.06 39.76
CA ASP A 163 -63.15 -19.03 39.40
C ASP A 163 -63.71 -20.37 38.90
N THR A 164 -62.96 -21.48 38.99
CA THR A 164 -63.44 -22.81 38.54
C THR A 164 -64.18 -23.62 39.61
N LEU A 165 -64.40 -23.08 40.81
CA LEU A 165 -65.18 -23.74 41.86
C LEU A 165 -66.69 -23.45 41.70
N GLN A 166 -67.30 -23.98 40.65
CA GLN A 166 -68.75 -24.21 40.66
C GLN A 166 -69.09 -25.31 41.68
N PRO A 167 -70.06 -25.09 42.60
CA PRO A 167 -70.45 -26.13 43.54
C PRO A 167 -71.13 -27.28 42.79
N LYS A 168 -70.56 -28.48 42.88
CA LYS A 168 -71.23 -29.72 42.46
C LYS A 168 -72.38 -29.97 43.45
N ASN A 169 -73.62 -29.77 43.00
CA ASN A 169 -74.79 -30.32 43.68
C ASN A 169 -74.65 -31.85 43.71
N TYR A 170 -74.45 -32.40 44.91
CA TYR A 170 -74.66 -33.82 45.17
C TYR A 170 -76.16 -34.04 45.42
N PRO A 171 -76.81 -35.02 44.78
CA PRO A 171 -77.99 -35.61 45.40
C PRO A 171 -77.53 -36.65 46.43
N ASP A 172 -78.04 -36.46 47.65
CA ASP A 172 -77.95 -37.38 48.77
C ASP A 172 -78.47 -38.78 48.43
N SER A 173 -77.89 -39.76 49.11
CA SER A 173 -78.31 -41.15 49.13
C SER A 173 -79.62 -41.34 49.90
N ASP A 174 -80.43 -42.32 49.51
CA ASP A 174 -80.78 -43.49 50.35
C ASP A 174 -82.06 -44.22 49.87
N ASN A 175 -81.96 -45.56 49.98
CA ASN A 175 -82.96 -46.63 49.90
C ASN A 175 -83.41 -47.17 48.54
#